data_AF-A0A7V3PQ23-F1
#
_entry.id   AF-A0A7V3PQ23-F1
#
_cell.length_a   1.000
_cell.length_b   1.000
_cell.length_c   1.000
_cell.angle_alpha   90.00
_cell.angle_beta   90.00
_cell.angle_gamma   90.00
#
_symmetry.space_group_name_H-M   'P 1'
#
loop_
_entity.id
_entity.type
_entity.pdbx_description
1 polymer ?
#
loop_
_entity_poly.entity_id
_entity_poly.type
_entity_poly.pdbx_seq_one_letter_code
_entity_poly.pdbx_strand_id
1 'polypeptide(L)'
;MACGPERASVAGPSSTVQRRWPLVVVLAWATALFWPTLFGNQALFWHDASIQNVPLRKCLREAVAAGALPVWSWTYGGGYPVGCDVQSGLAYPLQLFDITGLVTPERGFAVSACLHFVLAGMGMWALLGWHGMSEASRLLGA
;
A
#
# COMPACT_ATOMS: atom_id res chain seq x y z
N MET A 1 36.65 -10.83 -47.64
CA MET A 1 37.33 -11.12 -46.36
C MET A 1 37.66 -9.77 -45.72
N ALA A 2 37.17 -9.36 -44.55
CA ALA A 2 36.26 -9.95 -43.59
C ALA A 2 35.71 -8.82 -42.69
N CYS A 3 34.45 -8.98 -42.27
CA CYS A 3 33.92 -8.68 -40.94
C CYS A 3 34.17 -7.29 -40.33
N GLY A 4 33.13 -6.44 -40.34
CA GLY A 4 32.99 -5.36 -39.35
C GLY A 4 32.40 -5.88 -38.04
N PRO A 5 32.32 -5.01 -37.02
CA PRO A 5 31.17 -5.03 -36.13
C PRO A 5 30.38 -3.74 -36.33
N GLU A 6 29.18 -3.96 -36.82
CA GLU A 6 28.01 -3.09 -36.78
C GLU A 6 27.93 -2.43 -35.40
N ARG A 7 28.07 -1.10 -35.34
CA ARG A 7 27.77 -0.36 -34.13
C ARG A 7 26.29 -0.53 -33.87
N ALA A 8 25.94 -1.41 -32.94
CA ALA A 8 24.60 -1.51 -32.41
C ALA A 8 24.17 -0.11 -31.94
N SER A 9 23.32 0.51 -32.75
CA SER A 9 22.52 1.65 -32.33
C SER A 9 21.69 1.15 -31.15
N VAL A 10 22.17 1.40 -29.93
CA VAL A 10 21.34 1.30 -28.74
C VAL A 10 20.25 2.35 -28.93
N ALA A 11 19.11 1.90 -29.43
CA ALA A 11 17.90 2.70 -29.48
C ALA A 11 17.66 3.20 -28.07
N GLY A 12 17.85 4.50 -27.86
CA GLY A 12 17.51 5.15 -26.60
C GLY A 12 16.04 4.88 -26.29
N PRO A 13 15.64 4.80 -25.01
CA PRO A 13 14.26 4.48 -24.64
C PRO A 13 13.32 5.62 -25.06
N SER A 14 12.81 5.56 -26.29
CA SER A 14 11.76 6.44 -26.78
C SER A 14 10.41 5.82 -26.46
N SER A 15 9.71 6.41 -25.48
CA SER A 15 8.26 6.29 -25.12
C SER A 15 7.94 5.93 -23.66
N THR A 16 8.78 6.30 -22.69
CA THR A 16 8.49 6.13 -21.25
C THR A 16 7.36 7.01 -20.69
N VAL A 17 6.57 7.68 -21.54
CA VAL A 17 5.48 8.56 -21.14
C VAL A 17 4.14 8.06 -21.68
N GLN A 18 3.19 7.84 -20.76
CA GLN A 18 1.71 7.84 -20.90
C GLN A 18 0.88 6.56 -21.14
N ARG A 19 1.42 5.34 -21.02
CA ARG A 19 0.51 4.18 -20.82
C ARG A 19 0.08 4.10 -19.36
N ARG A 20 -1.06 4.74 -19.03
CA ARG A 20 -1.71 4.67 -17.70
C ARG A 20 -2.62 3.44 -17.52
N TRP A 21 -2.88 2.69 -18.60
CA TRP A 21 -3.73 1.50 -18.55
C TRP A 21 -3.27 0.42 -17.54
N PRO A 22 -1.97 0.12 -17.31
CA PRO A 22 -1.60 -0.89 -16.31
C PRO A 22 -1.97 -0.44 -14.91
N LEU A 23 -1.83 0.86 -14.59
CA LEU A 23 -2.29 1.42 -13.32
C LEU A 23 -3.80 1.24 -13.16
N VAL A 24 -4.58 1.47 -14.22
CA VAL A 24 -6.04 1.28 -14.17
C VAL A 24 -6.39 -0.19 -13.92
N VAL A 25 -5.70 -1.13 -14.58
CA VAL A 25 -5.95 -2.57 -14.40
C VAL A 25 -5.60 -3.02 -12.99
N VAL A 26 -4.41 -2.67 -12.50
CA VAL A 26 -3.96 -3.01 -11.14
C VAL A 26 -4.87 -2.37 -10.09
N LEU A 27 -5.24 -1.10 -10.27
CA LEU A 27 -6.16 -0.40 -9.36
C LEU A 27 -7.56 -1.04 -9.37
N ALA A 28 -8.10 -1.38 -10.54
CA ALA A 28 -9.39 -2.04 -10.66
C ALA A 28 -9.36 -3.42 -10.00
N TRP A 29 -8.31 -4.19 -10.23
CA TRP A 29 -8.12 -5.50 -9.62
C TRP A 29 -8.01 -5.42 -8.09
N ALA A 30 -7.16 -4.53 -7.57
CA ALA A 30 -7.02 -4.29 -6.13
C ALA A 30 -8.36 -3.85 -5.52
N THR A 31 -9.04 -2.89 -6.15
CA THR A 31 -10.34 -2.40 -5.66
C THR A 31 -11.39 -3.51 -5.65
N ALA A 32 -11.42 -4.38 -6.67
CA ALA A 32 -12.32 -5.52 -6.72
C ALA A 32 -12.01 -6.53 -5.60
N LEU A 33 -10.73 -6.84 -5.37
CA LEU A 33 -10.30 -7.76 -4.32
C LEU A 33 -10.67 -7.25 -2.92
N PHE A 34 -10.45 -5.96 -2.67
CA PHE A 34 -10.73 -5.33 -1.37
C PHE A 34 -12.16 -4.77 -1.26
N TRP A 35 -13.01 -4.94 -2.28
CA TRP A 35 -14.36 -4.37 -2.35
C TRP A 35 -15.20 -4.57 -1.09
N PRO A 36 -15.29 -5.78 -0.51
CA PRO A 36 -16.12 -6.01 0.68
C PRO A 36 -15.64 -5.23 1.92
N THR A 37 -14.34 -4.94 1.98
CA THR A 37 -13.71 -4.21 3.10
C THR A 37 -13.68 -2.70 2.89
N LEU A 38 -13.60 -2.24 1.64
CA LEU A 38 -13.59 -0.82 1.31
C LEU A 38 -15.00 -0.21 1.35
N PHE A 39 -15.96 -0.90 0.74
CA PHE A 39 -17.32 -0.37 0.54
C PHE A 39 -18.40 -1.16 1.27
N GLY A 40 -18.08 -2.39 1.69
CA GLY A 40 -19.00 -3.22 2.45
C GLY A 40 -18.92 -3.02 3.97
N ASN A 41 -19.42 -4.03 4.68
CA ASN A 41 -19.42 -4.11 6.14
C ASN A 41 -18.49 -5.24 6.65
N GLN A 42 -17.44 -5.55 5.90
CA GLN A 42 -16.41 -6.51 6.29
C GLN A 42 -15.12 -5.79 6.69
N ALA A 43 -14.28 -6.46 7.48
CA ALA A 43 -12.99 -5.96 7.91
C ALA A 43 -11.91 -7.04 7.70
N LEU A 44 -10.68 -6.61 7.45
CA LEU A 44 -9.52 -7.50 7.49
C LEU A 44 -9.29 -7.92 8.94
N PHE A 45 -9.66 -9.15 9.28
CA PHE A 45 -9.78 -9.59 10.67
C PHE A 45 -8.78 -10.68 11.09
N TRP A 46 -7.90 -11.14 10.19
CA TRP A 46 -7.03 -12.28 10.48
C TRP A 46 -5.84 -11.92 11.39
N HIS A 47 -5.60 -12.74 12.42
CA HIS A 47 -4.42 -12.72 13.31
C HIS A 47 -4.07 -11.32 13.85
N ASP A 48 -2.88 -10.81 13.55
CA ASP A 48 -2.40 -9.52 14.04
C ASP A 48 -3.30 -8.35 13.66
N ALA A 49 -4.07 -8.47 12.57
CA ALA A 49 -5.02 -7.43 12.17
C ALA A 49 -6.06 -7.17 13.27
N SER A 50 -6.67 -8.23 13.80
CA SER A 50 -7.71 -8.13 14.84
C SER A 50 -7.15 -7.99 16.24
N ILE A 51 -5.99 -8.60 16.51
CA ILE A 51 -5.40 -8.59 17.86
C ILE A 51 -4.67 -7.27 18.13
N GLN A 52 -4.02 -6.70 17.12
CA GLN A 52 -3.07 -5.61 17.36
C GLN A 52 -3.23 -4.42 16.40
N ASN A 53 -3.17 -4.63 15.08
CA ASN A 53 -3.07 -3.51 14.13
C ASN A 53 -4.30 -2.58 14.17
N VAL A 54 -5.51 -3.14 14.18
CA VAL A 54 -6.76 -2.35 14.29
C VAL A 54 -6.91 -1.74 15.70
N PRO A 55 -6.71 -2.49 16.81
CA PRO A 55 -6.73 -1.91 18.15
C PRO A 55 -5.73 -0.77 18.38
N LEU A 56 -4.49 -0.88 17.89
CA LEU A 56 -3.49 0.19 18.02
C LEU A 56 -3.90 1.43 17.22
N ARG A 57 -4.42 1.25 15.99
CA ARG A 57 -5.01 2.34 15.18
C ARG A 57 -6.12 3.07 15.92
N LYS A 58 -6.99 2.32 16.60
CA LYS A 58 -8.07 2.89 17.42
C LYS A 58 -7.51 3.72 18.58
N CYS A 59 -6.51 3.22 19.30
CA CYS A 59 -5.85 3.96 20.38
C CYS A 59 -5.22 5.27 19.88
N LEU A 60 -4.53 5.23 18.73
CA LEU A 60 -3.95 6.42 18.11
C LEU A 60 -5.02 7.46 17.76
N ARG A 61 -6.12 7.02 17.13
CA ARG A 61 -7.24 7.90 16.77
C ARG A 61 -7.88 8.53 18.00
N GLU A 62 -8.13 7.76 19.05
CA GLU A 62 -8.74 8.24 20.29
C GLU A 62 -7.86 9.30 20.97
N ALA A 63 -6.56 9.05 21.07
CA ALA A 63 -5.62 10.02 21.64
C ALA A 63 -5.53 11.31 20.82
N VAL A 64 -5.46 11.21 19.48
CA VAL A 64 -5.42 12.41 18.63
C VAL A 64 -6.76 13.18 18.67
N ALA A 65 -7.89 12.48 18.68
CA ALA A 65 -9.21 13.10 18.84
C ALA A 65 -9.36 13.82 20.19
N ALA A 66 -8.67 13.34 21.24
CA ALA A 66 -8.60 13.99 22.54
C ALA A 66 -7.60 15.16 22.61
N GLY A 67 -6.90 15.48 21.50
CA GLY A 67 -5.85 16.50 21.48
C GLY A 67 -4.57 16.09 22.20
N ALA A 68 -4.42 14.79 22.51
CA ALA A 68 -3.24 14.24 23.15
C ALA A 68 -2.24 13.71 22.13
N LEU A 69 -0.95 13.81 22.45
CA LEU A 69 0.08 13.14 21.67
C LEU A 69 -0.03 11.62 21.96
N PRO A 70 -0.21 10.76 20.94
CA PRO A 70 -0.57 9.36 21.14
C PRO A 70 0.65 8.48 21.46
N VAL A 71 1.43 8.88 22.47
CA VAL A 71 2.68 8.19 22.87
C VAL A 71 2.37 6.96 23.73
N TRP A 72 1.38 7.06 24.61
CA TRP A 72 1.03 6.04 25.59
C TRP A 72 -0.48 5.83 25.65
N SER A 73 -0.93 4.58 25.65
CA SER A 73 -2.32 4.20 25.89
C SER A 73 -2.45 3.52 27.25
N TRP A 74 -3.38 4.00 28.07
CA TRP A 74 -3.74 3.39 29.36
C TRP A 74 -4.72 2.24 29.22
N THR A 75 -5.40 2.14 28.08
CA THR A 75 -6.51 1.21 27.85
C THR A 75 -6.09 -0.05 27.09
N TYR A 76 -4.93 -0.02 26.42
CA TYR A 76 -4.40 -1.17 25.70
C TYR A 76 -3.42 -1.95 26.57
N GLY A 77 -3.67 -3.25 26.74
CA GLY A 77 -2.72 -4.18 27.40
C GLY A 77 -2.35 -3.84 28.85
N GLY A 78 -3.14 -3.01 29.56
CA GLY A 78 -2.80 -2.52 30.91
C GLY A 78 -1.81 -1.34 30.93
N GLY A 79 -1.57 -0.70 29.79
CA GLY A 79 -0.56 0.33 29.61
C GLY A 79 0.39 -0.05 28.49
N TYR A 80 0.45 0.75 27.42
CA TYR A 80 1.24 0.42 26.24
C TYR A 80 1.81 1.66 25.53
N PRO A 81 3.09 1.63 25.12
CA PRO A 81 3.74 2.73 24.40
C PRO A 81 3.35 2.75 22.92
N VAL A 82 2.07 3.01 22.61
CA VAL A 82 1.52 2.94 21.24
C VAL A 82 2.31 3.79 20.25
N GLY A 83 2.74 5.00 20.62
CA GLY A 83 3.44 5.90 19.69
C GLY A 83 4.87 5.48 19.35
N CYS A 84 5.46 4.56 20.13
CA CYS A 84 6.79 4.01 19.88
C CYS A 84 6.73 2.65 19.16
N ASP A 85 5.55 2.06 19.06
CA ASP A 85 5.36 0.78 18.41
C ASP A 85 5.36 0.94 16.89
N VAL A 86 6.18 0.15 16.19
CA VAL A 86 6.31 0.22 14.73
C VAL A 86 5.04 -0.22 14.01
N GLN A 87 4.29 -1.15 14.60
CA GLN A 87 3.05 -1.69 14.04
C GLN A 87 1.88 -0.73 14.23
N SER A 88 1.99 0.22 15.18
CA SER A 88 1.06 1.36 15.29
C SER A 88 1.05 2.23 14.04
N GLY A 89 2.19 2.34 13.34
CA GLY A 89 2.32 3.16 12.14
C GLY A 89 2.12 4.66 12.37
N LEU A 90 2.30 5.19 13.58
CA LEU A 90 2.06 6.61 13.90
C LEU A 90 2.74 7.58 12.91
N ALA A 91 3.99 7.30 12.52
CA ALA A 91 4.76 8.10 11.58
C ALA A 91 4.54 7.71 10.10
N TYR A 92 3.66 6.75 9.81
CA TYR A 92 3.45 6.23 8.47
C TYR A 92 2.42 7.09 7.70
N PRO A 93 2.71 7.55 6.47
CA PRO A 93 1.83 8.50 5.78
C PRO A 93 0.38 8.03 5.56
N LEU A 94 0.17 6.75 5.27
CA LEU A 94 -1.20 6.22 5.06
C LEU A 94 -1.98 6.12 6.37
N GLN A 95 -1.32 6.19 7.52
CA GLN A 95 -1.97 6.22 8.83
C GLN A 95 -2.80 7.49 9.02
N LEU A 96 -2.56 8.54 8.23
CA LEU A 96 -3.31 9.79 8.29
C LEU A 96 -4.81 9.57 8.02
N PHE A 97 -5.19 8.56 7.22
CA PHE A 97 -6.60 8.22 6.99
C PHE A 97 -7.31 7.76 8.27
N ASP A 98 -6.59 7.03 9.13
CA ASP A 98 -7.12 6.54 10.41
C ASP A 98 -7.14 7.65 11.47
N ILE A 99 -6.04 8.40 11.57
CA ILE A 99 -5.82 9.40 12.63
C ILE A 99 -6.73 10.61 12.45
N THR A 100 -6.97 11.05 11.21
CA THR A 100 -7.89 12.19 10.94
C THR A 100 -9.36 11.82 11.10
N GLY A 101 -9.66 10.52 11.24
CA GLY A 101 -11.01 10.02 11.42
C GLY A 101 -11.88 10.06 10.17
N LEU A 102 -11.29 10.27 8.98
CA LEU A 102 -11.99 10.23 7.69
C LEU A 102 -12.69 8.90 7.44
N VAL A 103 -12.13 7.80 7.95
CA VAL A 103 -12.67 6.44 7.87
C VAL A 103 -12.59 5.75 9.23
N THR A 104 -13.28 4.62 9.41
CA THR A 104 -13.11 3.79 10.62
C THR A 104 -11.73 3.11 10.60
N PRO A 105 -11.14 2.74 11.75
CA PRO A 105 -9.81 2.09 11.80
C PRO A 105 -9.72 0.81 10.95
N GLU A 106 -10.81 0.04 10.88
CA GLU A 106 -10.90 -1.17 10.06
C GLU A 106 -10.82 -0.84 8.57
N ARG A 107 -11.53 0.21 8.15
CA ARG A 107 -11.53 0.68 6.77
C ARG A 107 -10.22 1.33 6.39
N GLY A 108 -9.61 2.13 7.26
CA GLY A 108 -8.31 2.73 6.95
C GLY A 108 -7.19 1.69 6.90
N PHE A 109 -7.26 0.63 7.71
CA PHE A 109 -6.39 -0.54 7.53
C PHE A 109 -6.60 -1.21 6.16
N ALA A 110 -7.85 -1.39 5.71
CA ALA A 110 -8.14 -1.93 4.38
C ALA A 110 -7.67 -1.01 3.24
N VAL A 111 -7.85 0.31 3.37
CA VAL A 111 -7.33 1.30 2.42
C VAL A 111 -5.81 1.23 2.34
N SER A 112 -5.13 1.18 3.48
CA SER A 112 -3.67 1.03 3.54
C SER A 112 -3.22 -0.25 2.84
N ALA A 113 -3.88 -1.39 3.10
CA ALA A 113 -3.57 -2.66 2.45
C ALA A 113 -3.79 -2.61 0.92
N CYS A 114 -4.92 -2.04 0.48
CA CYS A 114 -5.24 -1.87 -0.94
C CYS A 114 -4.22 -0.99 -1.66
N LEU A 115 -3.80 0.12 -1.05
CA LEU A 115 -2.79 1.02 -1.63
C LEU A 115 -1.43 0.34 -1.75
N HIS A 116 -1.01 -0.43 -0.74
CA HIS A 116 0.22 -1.23 -0.85
C HIS A 116 0.14 -2.28 -1.94
N PHE A 117 -1.02 -2.92 -2.11
CA PHE A 117 -1.23 -3.88 -3.19
C PHE A 117 -1.05 -3.24 -4.57
N VAL A 118 -1.61 -2.04 -4.77
CA VAL A 118 -1.43 -1.27 -6.01
C VAL A 118 0.03 -0.87 -6.21
N LEU A 119 0.71 -0.38 -5.16
CA LEU A 119 2.13 -0.03 -5.23
C LEU A 119 3.00 -1.24 -5.56
N ALA A 120 2.70 -2.41 -5.00
CA ALA A 120 3.42 -3.64 -5.27
C ALA A 120 3.25 -4.07 -6.74
N GLY A 121 2.01 -4.09 -7.26
CA GLY A 121 1.76 -4.43 -8.67
C GLY A 121 2.42 -3.45 -9.64
N MET A 122 2.34 -2.14 -9.36
CA MET A 122 3.02 -1.12 -10.15
C MET A 122 4.55 -1.23 -10.08
N GLY A 123 5.09 -1.55 -8.90
CA GLY A 123 6.50 -1.82 -8.70
C GLY A 123 6.96 -3.02 -9.53
N MET A 124 6.16 -4.09 -9.56
CA MET A 124 6.47 -5.29 -10.34
C MET A 124 6.39 -5.02 -11.85
N TRP A 125 5.38 -4.28 -12.30
CA TRP A 125 5.27 -3.82 -13.69
C TRP A 125 6.50 -3.00 -14.13
N ALA A 126 7.00 -2.11 -13.27
CA ALA A 126 8.17 -1.30 -13.53
C ALA A 126 9.45 -2.15 -13.54
N LEU A 127 9.60 -3.05 -12.57
CA LEU A 127 10.76 -3.95 -12.45
C LEU A 127 10.90 -4.87 -13.67
N LEU A 128 9.82 -5.54 -14.08
CA LEU A 128 9.84 -6.40 -15.26
C LEU A 128 10.08 -5.59 -16.56
N GLY A 129 9.59 -4.35 -16.61
CA GLY A 129 9.89 -3.42 -17.69
C GLY A 129 11.38 -3.07 -17.78
N TRP A 130 12.01 -2.84 -16.63
CA TRP A 130 13.44 -2.58 -16.55
C TRP A 130 14.28 -3.79 -17.02
N HIS A 131 13.79 -5.01 -16.81
CA HIS A 131 14.40 -6.23 -17.33
C HIS A 131 14.08 -6.52 -18.81
N GLY A 132 13.39 -5.63 -19.53
CA GLY A 132 13.09 -5.79 -20.95
C GLY A 132 12.04 -6.86 -21.26
N MET A 133 11.22 -7.24 -20.27
CA MET A 133 10.16 -8.25 -20.45
C MET A 133 9.00 -7.70 -21.29
N SER A 134 8.27 -8.61 -21.95
CA SER A 134 7.09 -8.29 -22.75
C SER A 134 5.96 -7.65 -21.91
N GLU A 135 5.08 -6.87 -22.53
CA GLU A 135 3.90 -6.29 -21.84
C GLU A 135 3.03 -7.37 -21.17
N ALA A 136 2.88 -8.54 -21.80
CA ALA A 136 2.10 -9.65 -21.26
C ALA A 136 2.72 -10.21 -19.96
N SER A 137 4.05 -10.41 -19.95
CA SER A 137 4.77 -10.87 -18.75
C SER A 137 4.69 -9.85 -17.62
N ARG A 138 4.77 -8.56 -17.96
CA ARG A 138 4.65 -7.46 -16.99
C ARG A 138 3.27 -7.41 -16.37
N LEU A 139 2.20 -7.62 -17.16
CA LEU A 139 0.84 -7.62 -16.67
C LEU A 139 0.56 -8.83 -15.77
N LEU A 140 1.06 -10.01 -16.14
CA LEU A 140 0.88 -11.22 -15.33
C LEU A 140 1.63 -11.18 -14.00
N GLY A 141 2.75 -10.46 -13.93
CA GLY A 141 3.51 -10.28 -12.70
C GLY A 141 2.96 -9.19 -11.78
N ALA A 142 2.21 -8.23 -12.32
CA ALA A 142 1.66 -7.08 -11.60
C ALA A 142 0.33 -7.42 -10.90
#